data_AF-A0A7C3H222-F1
#
_entry.id   AF-A0A7C3H222-F1
#
_cell.length_a   1.000
_cell.length_b   1.000
_cell.length_c   1.000
_cell.angle_alpha   90.00
_cell.angle_beta   90.00
_cell.angle_gamma   90.00
#
_symmetry.space_group_name_H-M   'P 1'
#
loop_
_entity.id
_entity.type
_entity.pdbx_description
1 polymer ?
#
loop_
_entity_poly.entity_id
_entity_poly.type
_entity_poly.pdbx_seq_one_letter_code
_entity_poly.pdbx_strand_id
1 'polypeptide(L)'
;MTILERIAEQRRADVARLKAQGYQPPVPTPKADRERPSFRAALQREGLAIIAEFKRRAPSAGELGAGKDPVEQARLYERGGAAAISVLTEPRFFSGSYDDLSAVAGAVDLPVLCKDFVVDVAQIAWAAQAGAAAVLLIAALLDDGRLREFLDRAAHEGLDALVEVHTETELERALAAGAQIVGINNRDLRTFSVDLQKSRELVARL
;
A
#
# COMPACT_ATOMS: atom_id res chain seq x y z
N MET A 1 12.40 8.06 -19.02
CA MET A 1 11.55 7.18 -18.20
C MET A 1 11.99 7.27 -16.75
N THR A 2 11.09 7.69 -15.85
CA THR A 2 11.36 7.75 -14.40
C THR A 2 11.38 6.34 -13.80
N ILE A 3 11.91 6.18 -12.58
CA ILE A 3 11.85 4.89 -11.88
C ILE A 3 10.40 4.44 -11.65
N LEU A 4 9.50 5.39 -11.37
CA LEU A 4 8.09 5.14 -11.16
C LEU A 4 7.44 4.56 -12.43
N GLU A 5 7.69 5.17 -13.58
CA GLU A 5 7.22 4.68 -14.88
C GLU A 5 7.75 3.28 -15.17
N ARG A 6 9.05 3.04 -14.90
CA ARG A 6 9.67 1.72 -15.09
C ARG A 6 9.02 0.64 -14.23
N ILE A 7 8.74 0.94 -12.96
CA ILE A 7 8.08 0.00 -12.05
C ILE A 7 6.66 -0.25 -12.54
N ALA A 8 5.91 0.80 -12.89
CA ALA A 8 4.53 0.67 -13.35
C ALA A 8 4.39 -0.11 -14.65
N GLU A 9 5.24 0.14 -15.65
CA GLU A 9 5.27 -0.62 -16.90
C GLU A 9 5.54 -2.11 -16.64
N GLN A 10 6.57 -2.40 -15.85
CA GLN A 10 6.90 -3.76 -15.50
C GLN A 10 5.77 -4.45 -14.72
N ARG A 11 5.12 -3.72 -13.81
CA ARG A 11 4.02 -4.24 -13.01
C ARG A 11 2.80 -4.56 -13.87
N ARG A 12 2.48 -3.75 -14.88
CA ARG A 12 1.41 -4.05 -15.84
C ARG A 12 1.65 -5.37 -16.56
N ALA A 13 2.88 -5.60 -17.03
CA ALA A 13 3.25 -6.87 -17.67
C ALA A 13 3.16 -8.06 -16.70
N ASP A 14 3.59 -7.89 -15.45
CA ASP A 14 3.48 -8.94 -14.43
C ASP A 14 2.03 -9.30 -14.11
N VAL A 15 1.19 -8.30 -13.90
CA VAL A 15 -0.22 -8.49 -13.59
C VAL A 15 -0.96 -9.14 -14.75
N ALA A 16 -0.69 -8.71 -15.99
CA ALA A 16 -1.26 -9.35 -17.18
C ALA A 16 -0.89 -10.84 -17.27
N ARG A 17 0.39 -11.17 -17.02
CA ARG A 17 0.86 -12.56 -17.00
C ARG A 17 0.19 -13.38 -15.89
N LEU A 18 0.09 -12.84 -14.68
CA LEU A 18 -0.58 -13.51 -13.56
C LEU A 18 -2.07 -13.77 -13.87
N LYS A 19 -2.78 -12.78 -14.45
CA LYS A 19 -4.17 -12.94 -14.90
C LYS A 19 -4.31 -14.04 -15.94
N ALA A 20 -3.43 -14.08 -16.96
CA ALA A 20 -3.45 -15.11 -17.99
C ALA A 20 -3.17 -16.52 -17.43
N GLN A 21 -2.44 -16.61 -16.31
CA GLN A 21 -2.15 -17.86 -15.61
C GLN A 21 -3.23 -18.26 -14.59
N GLY A 22 -4.31 -17.48 -14.46
CA GLY A 22 -5.36 -17.75 -13.48
C GLY A 22 -4.89 -17.60 -12.03
N TYR A 23 -3.93 -16.70 -11.78
CA TYR A 23 -3.36 -16.48 -10.45
C TYR A 23 -4.43 -16.29 -9.38
N GLN A 24 -4.29 -17.05 -8.30
CA GLN A 24 -5.08 -16.93 -7.09
C GLN A 24 -4.13 -16.50 -5.96
N PRO A 25 -4.40 -15.37 -5.29
CA PRO A 25 -3.61 -14.96 -4.15
C PRO A 25 -3.80 -15.93 -2.98
N PRO A 26 -2.81 -16.02 -2.08
CA PRO A 26 -2.93 -16.77 -0.85
C PRO A 26 -4.06 -16.21 0.03
N VAL A 27 -4.57 -17.03 0.93
CA VAL A 27 -5.57 -16.65 1.94
C VAL A 27 -4.94 -16.79 3.33
N PRO A 28 -5.12 -15.83 4.24
CA PRO A 28 -4.55 -15.92 5.58
C PRO A 28 -4.98 -17.20 6.32
N THR A 29 -4.06 -17.78 7.10
CA THR A 29 -4.32 -18.99 7.90
C THR A 29 -3.98 -18.73 9.39
N PRO A 30 -4.87 -19.02 10.35
CA PRO A 30 -6.23 -19.54 10.15
C PRO A 30 -7.06 -18.54 9.35
N LYS A 31 -7.96 -19.06 8.50
CA LYS A 31 -8.93 -18.23 7.78
C LYS A 31 -9.84 -17.64 8.85
N ALA A 32 -9.50 -16.44 9.31
CA ALA A 32 -10.16 -15.88 10.46
C ALA A 32 -11.60 -15.58 10.03
N ASP A 33 -12.58 -16.13 10.74
CA ASP A 33 -13.96 -15.61 10.76
C ASP A 33 -14.02 -14.22 11.43
N ARG A 34 -12.88 -13.52 11.52
CA ARG A 34 -12.74 -12.20 12.10
C ARG A 34 -13.06 -11.17 11.03
N GLU A 35 -13.86 -10.20 11.46
CA GLU A 35 -14.09 -9.00 10.69
C GLU A 35 -12.75 -8.30 10.41
N ARG A 36 -12.56 -7.90 9.16
CA ARG A 36 -11.36 -7.17 8.73
C ARG A 36 -11.30 -5.84 9.48
N PRO A 37 -10.22 -5.54 10.22
CA PRO A 37 -10.12 -4.27 10.94
C PRO A 37 -10.08 -3.09 9.96
N SER A 38 -10.77 -2.00 10.28
CA SER A 38 -10.72 -0.77 9.46
C SER A 38 -9.37 -0.09 9.60
N PHE A 39 -8.70 0.11 8.47
CA PHE A 39 -7.44 0.85 8.39
C PHE A 39 -7.69 2.33 8.69
N ARG A 40 -8.75 2.92 8.15
CA ARG A 40 -9.16 4.30 8.42
C ARG A 40 -9.36 4.54 9.92
N ALA A 41 -10.14 3.69 10.59
CA ALA A 41 -10.42 3.84 12.01
C ALA A 41 -9.14 3.75 12.86
N ALA A 42 -8.23 2.85 12.51
CA ALA A 42 -6.96 2.69 13.22
C ALA A 42 -6.06 3.95 13.12
N LEU A 43 -6.14 4.70 12.01
CA LEU A 43 -5.40 5.94 11.82
C LEU A 43 -6.02 7.15 12.53
N GLN A 44 -7.29 7.07 12.94
CA GLN A 44 -8.01 8.16 13.63
C GLN A 44 -7.90 8.10 15.16
N ARG A 45 -7.03 7.23 15.69
CA ARG A 45 -6.74 7.15 17.12
C ARG A 45 -6.19 8.46 17.68
N GLU A 46 -6.34 8.66 18.99
CA GLU A 46 -5.70 9.78 19.68
C GLU A 46 -4.16 9.69 19.57
N GLY A 47 -3.52 10.84 19.32
CA GLY A 47 -2.08 10.95 19.17
C GLY A 47 -1.56 10.56 17.77
N LEU A 48 -0.27 10.26 17.69
CA LEU A 48 0.39 9.91 16.43
C LEU A 48 0.09 8.45 16.05
N ALA A 49 -0.56 8.25 14.91
CA ALA A 49 -0.75 6.93 14.31
C ALA A 49 0.44 6.55 13.42
N ILE A 50 1.18 5.50 13.79
CA ILE A 50 2.33 5.01 13.01
C ILE A 50 1.90 3.82 12.15
N ILE A 51 2.11 3.92 10.83
CA ILE A 51 2.08 2.78 9.91
C ILE A 51 3.50 2.23 9.80
N ALA A 52 3.75 1.06 10.38
CA ALA A 52 5.07 0.44 10.34
C ALA A 52 5.23 -0.40 9.07
N GLU A 53 6.31 -0.19 8.30
CA GLU A 53 6.49 -0.85 6.99
C GLU A 53 7.50 -2.00 7.07
N PHE A 54 7.05 -3.21 6.69
CA PHE A 54 7.94 -4.32 6.40
C PHE A 54 8.43 -4.24 4.94
N LYS A 55 9.74 -4.15 4.76
CA LYS A 55 10.38 -4.04 3.44
C LYS A 55 11.71 -4.77 3.41
N ARG A 56 11.87 -5.72 2.48
CA ARG A 56 13.14 -6.45 2.29
C ARG A 56 14.17 -5.66 1.51
N ARG A 57 13.71 -4.96 0.47
CA ARG A 57 14.58 -4.23 -0.45
C ARG A 57 13.94 -2.90 -0.83
N ALA A 58 14.77 -1.90 -1.15
CA ALA A 58 14.33 -0.69 -1.82
C ALA A 58 15.31 -0.32 -2.95
N PRO A 59 14.84 0.21 -4.09
CA PRO A 59 15.73 0.73 -5.14
C PRO A 59 16.74 1.77 -4.65
N SER A 60 16.37 2.54 -3.63
CA SER A 60 17.18 3.63 -3.08
C SER A 60 18.18 3.19 -2.01
N ALA A 61 18.00 2.02 -1.40
CA ALA A 61 18.79 1.60 -0.23
C ALA A 61 19.33 0.17 -0.32
N GLY A 62 19.07 -0.55 -1.42
CA GLY A 62 19.48 -1.94 -1.56
C GLY A 62 18.70 -2.88 -0.62
N GLU A 63 19.40 -3.87 -0.07
CA GLU A 63 18.83 -4.82 0.88
C GLU A 63 18.71 -4.20 2.28
N LEU A 64 17.52 -4.30 2.89
CA LEU A 64 17.18 -3.72 4.20
C LEU A 64 16.79 -4.80 5.22
N GLY A 65 16.20 -5.90 4.74
CA GLY A 65 15.61 -6.94 5.57
C GLY A 65 15.88 -8.34 5.04
N ALA A 66 17.03 -8.56 4.39
CA ALA A 66 17.42 -9.88 3.92
C ALA A 66 17.36 -10.90 5.07
N GLY A 67 16.67 -12.02 4.85
CA GLY A 67 16.51 -13.09 5.85
C GLY A 67 15.56 -12.81 7.01
N LYS A 68 14.95 -11.61 7.12
CA LYS A 68 13.95 -11.34 8.16
C LYS A 68 12.61 -11.97 7.81
N ASP A 69 12.02 -12.64 8.80
CA ASP A 69 10.66 -13.17 8.70
C ASP A 69 9.63 -12.02 8.79
N PRO A 70 8.69 -11.92 7.83
CA PRO A 70 7.70 -10.85 7.81
C PRO A 70 6.75 -10.89 9.01
N VAL A 71 6.39 -12.09 9.48
CA VAL A 71 5.45 -12.28 10.60
C VAL A 71 6.11 -11.91 11.92
N GLU A 72 7.33 -12.37 12.17
CA GLU A 72 8.08 -12.00 13.37
C GLU A 72 8.26 -10.48 13.47
N GLN A 73 8.60 -9.84 12.34
CA GLN A 73 8.78 -8.40 12.28
C GLN A 73 7.45 -7.63 12.45
N ALA A 74 6.36 -8.14 11.88
CA ALA A 74 5.03 -7.56 12.05
C ALA A 74 4.54 -7.61 13.51
N ARG A 75 4.75 -8.75 14.19
CA ARG A 75 4.43 -8.89 15.62
C ARG A 75 5.26 -7.96 16.50
N LEU A 76 6.50 -7.65 16.11
CA LEU A 76 7.31 -6.63 16.78
C LEU A 76 6.71 -5.22 16.59
N TYR A 77 6.21 -4.88 15.40
CA TYR A 77 5.54 -3.61 15.16
C TYR A 77 4.25 -3.47 15.97
N GLU A 78 3.45 -4.53 16.03
CA GLU A 78 2.23 -4.57 16.83
C GLU A 78 2.52 -4.37 18.32
N ARG A 79 3.47 -5.13 18.89
CA ARG A 79 3.92 -4.93 20.28
C ARG A 79 4.53 -3.54 20.51
N GLY A 80 5.14 -2.95 19.49
CA GLY A 80 5.68 -1.60 19.50
C GLY A 80 4.63 -0.49 19.44
N GLY A 81 3.34 -0.83 19.31
CA GLY A 81 2.24 0.13 19.31
C GLY A 81 1.92 0.74 17.95
N ALA A 82 2.35 0.10 16.84
CA ALA A 82 1.92 0.51 15.50
C ALA A 82 0.39 0.57 15.40
N ALA A 83 -0.13 1.53 14.65
CA ALA A 83 -1.56 1.64 14.35
C ALA A 83 -1.97 0.72 13.20
N ALA A 84 -1.06 0.53 12.24
CA ALA A 84 -1.25 -0.35 11.10
C ALA A 84 0.10 -0.86 10.60
N ILE A 85 0.09 -1.88 9.75
CA ILE A 85 1.29 -2.46 9.14
C ILE A 85 1.22 -2.29 7.63
N SER A 86 2.28 -1.82 7.01
CA SER A 86 2.44 -1.78 5.55
C SER A 86 3.32 -2.95 5.11
N VAL A 87 2.84 -3.76 4.17
CA VAL A 87 3.59 -4.90 3.62
C VAL A 87 3.80 -4.67 2.12
N LEU A 88 5.07 -4.64 1.71
CA LEU A 88 5.42 -4.56 0.30
C LEU A 88 5.07 -5.88 -0.41
N THR A 89 4.35 -5.80 -1.52
CA THR A 89 3.97 -6.96 -2.34
C THR A 89 4.56 -6.94 -3.75
N GLU A 90 5.26 -5.86 -4.11
CA GLU A 90 5.95 -5.74 -5.39
C GLU A 90 7.21 -6.65 -5.41
N PRO A 91 7.31 -7.61 -6.35
CA PRO A 91 8.33 -8.65 -6.25
C PRO A 91 9.71 -8.26 -6.78
N ARG A 92 9.82 -7.41 -7.81
CA ARG A 92 11.08 -7.23 -8.56
C ARG A 92 12.00 -6.19 -7.92
N PHE A 93 11.45 -5.07 -7.52
CA PHE A 93 12.16 -3.91 -6.98
C PHE A 93 12.20 -3.92 -5.45
N PHE A 94 11.17 -4.48 -4.80
CA PHE A 94 11.05 -4.48 -3.34
C PHE A 94 11.17 -5.87 -2.69
N SER A 95 11.20 -6.94 -3.49
CA SER A 95 11.27 -8.33 -3.01
C SER A 95 10.14 -8.67 -2.03
N GLY A 96 8.95 -8.14 -2.31
CA GLY A 96 7.71 -8.42 -1.62
C GLY A 96 6.88 -9.51 -2.30
N SER A 97 5.81 -9.95 -1.64
CA SER A 97 4.87 -10.92 -2.19
C SER A 97 3.49 -10.83 -1.53
N TYR A 98 2.45 -11.36 -2.19
CA TYR A 98 1.15 -11.54 -1.55
C TYR A 98 1.19 -12.63 -0.46
N ASP A 99 2.17 -13.54 -0.49
CA ASP A 99 2.39 -14.52 0.58
C ASP A 99 2.80 -13.83 1.88
N ASP A 100 3.68 -12.82 1.80
CA ASP A 100 4.05 -12.01 2.96
C ASP A 100 2.85 -11.25 3.51
N LEU A 101 2.04 -10.66 2.62
CA LEU A 101 0.82 -9.94 3.01
C LEU A 101 -0.15 -10.87 3.75
N SER A 102 -0.42 -12.04 3.18
CA SER A 102 -1.33 -13.04 3.74
C SER A 102 -0.83 -13.59 5.08
N ALA A 103 0.47 -13.91 5.17
CA ALA A 103 1.08 -14.40 6.39
C ALA A 103 1.01 -13.36 7.52
N VAL A 104 1.31 -12.08 7.20
CA VAL A 104 1.23 -10.98 8.18
C VAL A 104 -0.22 -10.75 8.61
N ALA A 105 -1.16 -10.64 7.66
CA ALA A 105 -2.57 -10.42 7.95
C ALA A 105 -3.20 -11.53 8.80
N GLY A 106 -2.72 -12.78 8.68
CA GLY A 106 -3.18 -13.90 9.51
C GLY A 106 -2.54 -13.95 10.91
N ALA A 107 -1.51 -13.15 11.18
CA ALA A 107 -0.67 -13.28 12.37
C ALA A 107 -0.70 -12.08 13.33
N VAL A 108 -1.38 -10.99 12.97
CA VAL A 108 -1.56 -9.77 13.77
C VAL A 108 -3.03 -9.37 13.81
N ASP A 109 -3.41 -8.58 14.82
CA ASP A 109 -4.77 -8.02 14.97
C ASP A 109 -4.91 -6.63 14.30
N LEU A 110 -3.77 -6.02 13.91
CA LEU A 110 -3.74 -4.71 13.25
C LEU A 110 -4.14 -4.76 11.77
N PRO A 111 -4.73 -3.68 11.22
CA PRO A 111 -4.99 -3.58 9.79
C PRO A 111 -3.69 -3.55 8.97
N VAL A 112 -3.69 -4.31 7.88
CA VAL A 112 -2.52 -4.45 7.00
C VAL A 112 -2.77 -3.78 5.65
N LEU A 113 -1.91 -2.83 5.28
CA LEU A 113 -1.89 -2.17 3.99
C LEU A 113 -1.10 -3.02 2.98
N CYS A 114 -1.74 -3.33 1.85
CA CYS A 114 -1.06 -3.86 0.66
C CYS A 114 -0.33 -2.71 -0.05
N LYS A 115 0.99 -2.65 0.11
CA LYS A 115 1.86 -1.66 -0.53
C LYS A 115 2.41 -2.22 -1.84
N ASP A 116 1.72 -1.92 -2.94
CA ASP A 116 2.10 -2.28 -4.32
C ASP A 116 1.97 -1.04 -5.23
N PHE A 117 2.43 -1.18 -6.46
CA PHE A 117 2.14 -0.25 -7.56
C PHE A 117 0.86 -0.76 -8.23
N VAL A 118 -0.30 -0.36 -7.71
CA VAL A 118 -1.62 -0.83 -8.19
C VAL A 118 -1.91 -0.20 -9.56
N VAL A 119 -1.92 -1.03 -10.60
CA VAL A 119 -2.09 -0.63 -12.01
C VAL A 119 -3.22 -1.38 -12.72
N ASP A 120 -3.93 -2.27 -12.03
CA ASP A 120 -5.10 -3.02 -12.51
C ASP A 120 -6.01 -3.36 -11.32
N VAL A 121 -7.33 -3.32 -11.52
CA VAL A 121 -8.33 -3.65 -10.48
C VAL A 121 -8.19 -5.07 -9.92
N ALA A 122 -7.60 -6.00 -10.68
CA ALA A 122 -7.32 -7.35 -10.19
C ALA A 122 -6.43 -7.34 -8.94
N GLN A 123 -5.46 -6.43 -8.86
CA GLN A 123 -4.59 -6.31 -7.68
C GLN A 123 -5.37 -5.93 -6.42
N ILE A 124 -6.46 -5.14 -6.54
CA ILE A 124 -7.30 -4.74 -5.41
C ILE A 124 -8.06 -5.96 -4.86
N ALA A 125 -8.66 -6.75 -5.75
CA ALA A 125 -9.31 -8.01 -5.37
C ALA A 125 -8.29 -8.99 -4.77
N TRP A 126 -7.07 -9.05 -5.34
CA TRP A 126 -6.03 -9.92 -4.82
C TRP A 126 -5.56 -9.53 -3.41
N ALA A 127 -5.41 -8.23 -3.16
CA ALA A 127 -5.09 -7.70 -1.84
C ALA A 127 -6.18 -8.04 -0.81
N ALA A 128 -7.45 -7.89 -1.19
CA ALA A 128 -8.58 -8.22 -0.32
C ALA A 128 -8.59 -9.71 0.06
N GLN A 129 -8.40 -10.60 -0.91
CA GLN A 129 -8.33 -12.05 -0.68
C GLN A 129 -7.12 -12.46 0.16
N ALA A 130 -5.99 -11.76 -0.01
CA ALA A 130 -4.79 -11.91 0.83
C ALA A 130 -4.91 -11.27 2.23
N GLY A 131 -6.09 -10.75 2.61
CA GLY A 131 -6.36 -10.25 3.95
C GLY A 131 -5.94 -8.81 4.20
N ALA A 132 -5.63 -8.02 3.17
CA ALA A 132 -5.39 -6.59 3.35
C ALA A 132 -6.61 -5.89 3.96
N ALA A 133 -6.36 -4.88 4.78
CA ALA A 133 -7.33 -3.91 5.25
C ALA A 133 -7.39 -2.67 4.35
N ALA A 134 -6.29 -2.39 3.65
CA ALA A 134 -6.20 -1.26 2.74
C ALA A 134 -5.28 -1.53 1.54
N VAL A 135 -5.42 -0.73 0.50
CA VAL A 135 -4.51 -0.69 -0.67
C VAL A 135 -3.91 0.69 -0.88
N LEU A 136 -2.67 0.73 -1.39
CA LEU A 136 -2.04 1.97 -1.85
C LEU A 136 -2.50 2.29 -3.27
N LEU A 137 -3.00 3.51 -3.48
CA LEU A 137 -3.25 4.07 -4.81
C LEU A 137 -2.34 5.27 -5.01
N ILE A 138 -1.59 5.34 -6.11
CA ILE A 138 -0.64 6.43 -6.35
C ILE A 138 -1.22 7.38 -7.39
N ALA A 139 -1.51 8.63 -7.00
CA ALA A 139 -2.13 9.61 -7.89
C ALA A 139 -1.28 9.94 -9.12
N ALA A 140 0.04 9.82 -9.02
CA ALA A 140 0.97 9.97 -10.13
C ALA A 140 0.92 8.80 -11.16
N LEU A 141 0.31 7.66 -10.82
CA LEU A 141 0.19 6.49 -11.71
C LEU A 141 -1.17 6.34 -12.38
N LEU A 142 -2.19 7.00 -11.84
CA LEU A 142 -3.59 6.85 -12.21
C LEU A 142 -4.10 8.19 -12.71
N ASP A 143 -4.72 8.21 -13.89
CA ASP A 143 -5.54 9.36 -14.29
C ASP A 143 -6.80 9.46 -13.41
N ASP A 144 -7.55 10.55 -13.54
CA ASP A 144 -8.69 10.84 -12.66
C ASP A 144 -9.82 9.81 -12.79
N GLY A 145 -10.00 9.22 -13.97
CA GLY A 145 -11.01 8.19 -14.20
C GLY A 145 -10.63 6.90 -13.50
N ARG A 146 -9.38 6.47 -13.68
CA ARG A 146 -8.84 5.26 -13.04
C ARG A 146 -8.72 5.40 -11.53
N LEU A 147 -8.35 6.57 -11.02
CA LEU A 147 -8.29 6.80 -9.57
C LEU A 147 -9.67 6.62 -8.92
N ARG A 148 -10.72 7.19 -9.52
CA ARG A 148 -12.11 6.99 -9.09
C ARG A 148 -12.53 5.52 -9.17
N GLU A 149 -12.30 4.88 -10.31
CA GLU A 149 -12.59 3.45 -10.50
C GLU A 149 -11.92 2.58 -9.42
N PHE A 150 -10.66 2.88 -9.09
CA PHE A 150 -9.89 2.08 -8.13
C PHE A 150 -10.33 2.35 -6.69
N LEU A 151 -10.73 3.58 -6.36
CA LEU A 151 -11.36 3.90 -5.08
C LEU A 151 -12.70 3.15 -4.92
N ASP A 152 -13.56 3.20 -5.93
CA ASP A 152 -14.84 2.48 -5.93
C ASP A 152 -14.62 0.97 -5.82
N ARG A 153 -13.62 0.44 -6.53
CA ARG A 153 -13.27 -0.98 -6.43
C ARG A 153 -12.74 -1.35 -5.06
N ALA A 154 -11.89 -0.53 -4.45
CA ALA A 154 -11.41 -0.78 -3.08
C ALA A 154 -12.58 -0.84 -2.10
N ALA A 155 -13.50 0.13 -2.16
CA ALA A 155 -14.69 0.14 -1.34
C ALA A 155 -15.58 -1.09 -1.56
N HIS A 156 -15.78 -1.51 -2.83
CA HIS A 156 -16.54 -2.72 -3.16
C HIS A 156 -15.93 -3.99 -2.56
N GLU A 157 -14.61 -4.09 -2.50
CA GLU A 157 -13.88 -5.21 -1.90
C GLU A 157 -13.78 -5.10 -0.36
N GLY A 158 -14.38 -4.07 0.25
CA GLY A 158 -14.31 -3.80 1.68
C GLY A 158 -12.91 -3.38 2.15
N LEU A 159 -12.17 -2.67 1.29
CA LEU A 159 -10.84 -2.13 1.57
C LEU A 159 -10.89 -0.62 1.71
N ASP A 160 -10.13 -0.09 2.67
CA ASP A 160 -9.77 1.32 2.67
C ASP A 160 -8.71 1.60 1.59
N ALA A 161 -8.60 2.85 1.14
CA ALA A 161 -7.59 3.25 0.16
C ALA A 161 -6.73 4.40 0.71
N LEU A 162 -5.42 4.18 0.77
CA LEU A 162 -4.43 5.23 1.03
C LEU A 162 -3.99 5.80 -0.31
N VAL A 163 -4.42 7.04 -0.62
CA VAL A 163 -4.05 7.72 -1.86
C VAL A 163 -2.76 8.51 -1.64
N GLU A 164 -1.69 8.09 -2.29
CA GLU A 164 -0.38 8.72 -2.24
C GLU A 164 -0.27 9.88 -3.23
N VAL A 165 0.16 11.05 -2.73
CA VAL A 165 0.36 12.28 -3.50
C VAL A 165 1.74 12.89 -3.23
N HIS A 166 2.25 13.63 -4.23
CA HIS A 166 3.56 14.30 -4.19
C HIS A 166 3.49 15.79 -4.50
N THR A 167 2.38 16.24 -5.11
CA THR A 167 2.19 17.60 -5.60
C THR A 167 0.81 18.13 -5.23
N GLU A 168 0.63 19.45 -5.28
CA GLU A 168 -0.65 20.11 -5.03
C GLU A 168 -1.72 19.64 -6.03
N THR A 169 -1.37 19.53 -7.31
CA THR A 169 -2.27 18.99 -8.33
C THR A 169 -2.68 17.54 -8.05
N GLU A 170 -1.77 16.68 -7.57
CA GLU A 170 -2.13 15.32 -7.17
C GLU A 170 -3.06 15.30 -5.96
N LEU A 171 -2.86 16.20 -4.99
CA LEU A 171 -3.75 16.35 -3.83
C LEU A 171 -5.17 16.76 -4.27
N GLU A 172 -5.30 17.79 -5.11
CA GLU A 172 -6.59 18.24 -5.64
C GLU A 172 -7.32 17.11 -6.38
N ARG A 173 -6.60 16.36 -7.23
CA ARG A 173 -7.14 15.20 -7.95
C ARG A 173 -7.60 14.09 -7.01
N ALA A 174 -6.81 13.80 -5.96
CA ALA A 174 -7.17 12.79 -4.96
C ALA A 174 -8.45 13.19 -4.20
N LEU A 175 -8.56 14.45 -3.77
CA LEU A 175 -9.75 14.96 -3.08
C LEU A 175 -10.97 14.95 -4.00
N ALA A 176 -10.83 15.41 -5.25
CA ALA A 176 -11.90 15.41 -6.24
C ALA A 176 -12.37 14.00 -6.61
N ALA A 177 -11.48 13.01 -6.54
CA ALA A 177 -11.81 11.59 -6.73
C ALA A 177 -12.51 10.96 -5.52
N GLY A 178 -12.59 11.65 -4.37
CA GLY A 178 -13.25 11.16 -3.16
C GLY A 178 -12.34 10.41 -2.18
N ALA A 179 -11.01 10.61 -2.27
CA ALA A 179 -10.07 9.98 -1.34
C ALA A 179 -10.37 10.38 0.12
N GLN A 180 -10.51 9.38 0.99
CA GLN A 180 -10.74 9.59 2.43
C GLN A 180 -9.47 9.55 3.27
N ILE A 181 -8.40 8.95 2.73
CA ILE A 181 -7.08 8.87 3.35
C ILE A 181 -6.05 9.30 2.32
N VAL A 182 -5.35 10.40 2.58
CA VAL A 182 -4.31 10.92 1.69
C VAL A 182 -2.95 10.83 2.39
N GLY A 183 -1.99 10.20 1.72
CA GLY A 183 -0.61 10.09 2.17
C GLY A 183 0.30 11.01 1.36
N ILE A 184 1.00 11.94 2.02
CA ILE A 184 1.98 12.79 1.34
C ILE A 184 3.33 12.08 1.35
N ASN A 185 3.83 11.73 0.16
CA ASN A 185 5.15 11.12 0.03
C ASN A 185 6.23 12.22 -0.11
N ASN A 186 6.94 12.45 1.00
CA ASN A 186 8.02 13.43 1.07
C ASN A 186 9.27 13.04 0.25
N ARG A 187 9.33 11.80 -0.27
CA ARG A 187 10.46 11.34 -1.08
C ARG A 187 10.21 11.67 -2.55
N ASP A 188 11.16 12.37 -3.16
CA ASP A 188 11.19 12.49 -4.61
C ASP A 188 11.60 11.14 -5.22
N LEU A 189 10.74 10.55 -6.04
CA LEU A 189 11.02 9.23 -6.64
C LEU A 189 12.13 9.29 -7.71
N ARG A 190 12.47 10.46 -8.25
CA ARG A 190 13.52 10.63 -9.27
C ARG A 190 14.91 10.75 -8.64
N THR A 191 15.01 11.48 -7.52
CA THR A 191 16.30 11.75 -6.84
C THR A 191 16.48 10.98 -5.53
N PHE A 192 15.41 10.39 -5.01
CA PHE A 192 15.32 9.78 -3.68
C PHE A 192 15.57 10.73 -2.50
N SER A 193 15.66 12.04 -2.73
CA SER A 193 15.75 13.04 -1.66
C SER A 193 14.44 13.09 -0.87
N VAL A 194 14.55 13.32 0.44
CA VAL A 194 13.40 13.46 1.33
C VAL A 194 13.30 14.92 1.75
N ASP A 195 12.13 15.52 1.52
CA ASP A 195 11.83 16.88 1.95
C ASP A 195 10.54 16.90 2.77
N LEU A 196 10.69 17.11 4.08
CA LEU A 196 9.57 17.15 5.01
C LEU A 196 8.74 18.44 4.90
N GLN A 197 9.24 19.49 4.23
CA GLN A 197 8.46 20.71 4.02
C GLN A 197 7.26 20.47 3.12
N LYS A 198 7.36 19.52 2.16
CA LYS A 198 6.25 19.12 1.29
C LYS A 198 4.99 18.76 2.07
N SER A 199 5.12 18.02 3.17
CA SER A 199 3.98 17.70 4.04
C SER A 199 3.36 18.96 4.64
N ARG A 200 4.17 19.92 5.10
CA ARG A 200 3.67 21.16 5.69
C ARG A 200 2.97 22.05 4.67
N GLU A 201 3.54 22.17 3.48
CA GLU A 201 2.99 22.99 2.39
C GLU A 201 1.65 22.44 1.90
N LEU A 202 1.55 21.13 1.69
CA LEU A 202 0.32 20.51 1.18
C LEU A 202 -0.78 20.42 2.24
N VAL A 203 -0.44 20.16 3.51
CA VAL A 203 -1.44 20.17 4.59
C VAL A 203 -2.04 21.56 4.79
N ALA A 204 -1.28 22.64 4.56
CA ALA A 204 -1.79 24.01 4.66
C ALA A 204 -2.86 24.38 3.60
N ARG A 205 -3.19 23.47 2.68
CA ARG A 205 -4.22 23.63 1.65
C ARG A 205 -5.54 22.91 1.97
N LEU A 206 -5.55 22.08 3.03
CA LEU A 206 -6.74 21.37 3.54
C LEU A 206 -7.46 22.22 4.59
#